data_AF-A0A514Z6L3-F1
#
_entry.id   AF-A0A514Z6L3-F1
#
_cell.length_a   1.000
_cell.length_b   1.000
_cell.length_c   1.000
_cell.angle_alpha   90.00
_cell.angle_beta   90.00
_cell.angle_gamma   90.00
#
_symmetry.space_group_name_H-M   'P 1'
#
loop_
_entity.id
_entity.type
_entity.pdbx_description
1 polymer ?
#
loop_
_entity_poly.entity_id
_entity_poly.type
_entity_poly.pdbx_seq_one_letter_code
_entity_poly.pdbx_strand_id
1 'polypeptide(L)'
;MAMFFVVISLIFPIWSMGLFTADKAVIIVGARYHRFLALGYLPFVLTMMYSTILRNAKIVKLPLFAGMAAVVLNATLNFLLIFGIFGLPKMGVAGAGLATTISQFAEAFFLLMVVYRKHLIGAYSLRELLTFTKFDADLRLLWALTLPLLVEMLSFILADTVDNAIYGFMGQHRRLQ
;
A
#
# COMPACT_ATOMS: atom_id res chain seq x y z
N MET A 1 -10.21 -3.67 -8.00
CA MET A 1 -9.94 -2.27 -7.64
C MET A 1 -8.45 -1.95 -7.56
N ALA A 2 -7.62 -2.72 -6.84
CA ALA A 2 -6.16 -2.48 -6.80
C ALA A 2 -5.50 -2.41 -8.18
N MET A 3 -5.80 -3.32 -9.11
CA MET A 3 -5.23 -3.25 -10.46
C MET A 3 -5.68 -2.01 -11.25
N PHE A 4 -6.90 -1.52 -11.04
CA PHE A 4 -7.40 -0.31 -11.72
C PHE A 4 -6.73 0.95 -11.19
N PHE A 5 -6.55 1.04 -9.87
CA PHE A 5 -5.85 2.15 -9.22
C PHE A 5 -4.35 2.15 -9.55
N VAL A 6 -3.71 0.97 -9.55
CA VAL A 6 -2.32 0.78 -9.98
C VAL A 6 -2.12 1.22 -11.43
N VAL A 7 -3.03 0.88 -12.33
CA VAL A 7 -2.97 1.29 -13.74
C VAL A 7 -3.10 2.80 -13.90
N ILE A 8 -4.02 3.46 -13.17
CA ILE A 8 -4.16 4.92 -13.22
C ILE A 8 -2.95 5.63 -12.59
N SER A 9 -2.46 5.16 -11.44
CA SER A 9 -1.28 5.71 -10.75
C SER A 9 0.03 5.51 -11.53
N LEU A 10 0.15 4.43 -12.31
CA LEU A 10 1.29 4.18 -13.18
C LEU A 10 1.27 5.01 -14.46
N ILE A 11 0.08 5.26 -15.02
CA ILE A 11 -0.05 5.95 -16.31
C ILE A 11 -0.04 7.48 -16.16
N PHE A 12 -0.54 8.04 -15.04
CA PHE A 12 -0.61 9.50 -14.84
C PHE A 12 -0.04 10.03 -13.50
N PRO A 13 1.21 9.71 -13.12
CA PRO A 13 1.81 10.21 -11.87
C PRO A 13 2.01 11.74 -11.85
N ILE A 14 2.13 12.38 -13.01
CA ILE A 14 2.31 13.84 -13.14
C ILE A 14 0.97 14.58 -13.00
N TRP A 15 -0.13 13.98 -13.47
CA TRP A 15 -1.47 14.60 -13.41
C TRP A 15 -2.03 14.55 -11.97
N SER A 16 -1.77 13.45 -11.24
CA SER A 16 -2.14 13.34 -9.83
C SER A 16 -1.35 14.29 -8.93
N MET A 17 -0.04 14.44 -9.14
CA MET A 17 0.79 15.39 -8.38
C MET A 17 0.49 16.86 -8.70
N GLY A 18 0.10 17.18 -9.94
CA GLY A 18 -0.30 18.53 -10.37
C GLY A 18 -1.59 19.05 -9.72
N LEU A 19 -2.43 18.16 -9.18
CA LEU A 19 -3.61 18.53 -8.38
C LEU A 19 -3.23 19.06 -6.99
N PHE A 20 -2.08 18.65 -6.44
CA PHE A 20 -1.65 19.01 -5.08
C PHE A 20 -0.59 20.12 -5.06
N THR A 21 0.17 20.32 -6.13
CA THR A 21 1.16 21.40 -6.20
C THR A 21 1.51 21.79 -7.64
N ALA A 22 1.79 23.08 -7.86
CA ALA A 22 2.24 23.61 -9.15
C ALA A 22 3.78 23.65 -9.30
N ASP A 23 4.53 23.29 -8.24
CA ASP A 23 6.00 23.32 -8.26
C ASP A 23 6.56 22.12 -9.03
N LYS A 24 7.17 22.39 -10.18
CA LYS A 24 7.78 21.39 -11.07
C LYS A 24 8.88 20.58 -10.38
N ALA A 25 9.63 21.15 -9.45
CA ALA A 25 10.68 20.44 -8.72
C ALA A 25 10.08 19.37 -7.79
N VAL A 26 8.97 19.69 -7.13
CA VAL A 26 8.24 18.78 -6.24
C VAL A 26 7.55 17.68 -7.04
N ILE A 27 6.94 18.02 -8.18
CA ILE A 27 6.28 17.05 -9.07
C ILE A 27 7.27 16.00 -9.59
N ILE A 28 8.48 16.41 -10.00
CA ILE A 28 9.51 15.48 -10.52
C ILE A 28 10.01 14.53 -9.42
N VAL A 29 10.23 15.05 -8.20
CA VAL A 29 10.65 14.22 -7.05
C VAL A 29 9.52 13.29 -6.61
N GLY A 30 8.29 13.79 -6.54
CA GLY A 30 7.09 13.02 -6.21
C GLY A 30 6.80 11.92 -7.23
N ALA A 31 6.96 12.18 -8.53
CA ALA A 31 6.78 11.18 -9.58
C ALA A 31 7.79 10.02 -9.48
N ARG A 32 9.05 10.31 -9.13
CA ARG A 32 10.07 9.27 -8.90
C ARG A 32 9.73 8.41 -7.69
N TYR A 33 9.27 9.00 -6.60
CA TYR A 33 8.79 8.29 -5.42
C TYR A 33 7.58 7.41 -5.74
N HIS A 34 6.60 7.96 -6.45
CA HIS A 34 5.35 7.29 -6.78
C HIS A 34 5.58 6.06 -7.67
N ARG A 35 6.55 6.12 -8.59
CA ARG A 35 6.92 4.99 -9.45
C ARG A 35 7.41 3.78 -8.67
N PHE A 36 8.17 3.98 -7.60
CA PHE A 36 8.60 2.88 -6.73
C PHE A 36 7.45 2.31 -5.91
N LEU A 37 6.62 3.18 -5.33
CA LEU A 37 5.43 2.75 -4.58
C LEU A 37 4.44 1.96 -5.44
N ALA A 38 4.31 2.32 -6.71
CA ALA A 38 3.38 1.64 -7.61
C ALA A 38 3.63 0.12 -7.70
N LEU A 39 4.90 -0.29 -7.63
CA LEU A 39 5.30 -1.71 -7.60
C LEU A 39 4.96 -2.38 -6.26
N GLY A 40 4.89 -1.61 -5.17
CA GLY A 40 4.57 -2.09 -3.82
C GLY A 40 3.07 -2.34 -3.57
N TYR A 41 2.19 -1.77 -4.40
CA TYR A 41 0.74 -2.01 -4.25
C TYR A 41 0.34 -3.48 -4.40
N LEU A 42 1.02 -4.24 -5.27
CA LEU A 42 0.73 -5.66 -5.46
C LEU A 42 0.99 -6.49 -4.18
N PRO A 43 2.21 -6.49 -3.61
CA PRO A 43 2.46 -7.20 -2.35
C PRO A 43 1.64 -6.64 -1.19
N PHE A 44 1.37 -5.34 -1.15
CA PHE A 44 0.53 -4.73 -0.12
C PHE A 44 -0.89 -5.33 -0.08
N VAL A 45 -1.54 -5.44 -1.23
CA VAL A 45 -2.90 -6.00 -1.32
C VAL A 45 -2.92 -7.47 -0.92
N LEU A 46 -1.94 -8.26 -1.37
CA LEU A 46 -1.79 -9.66 -0.95
C LEU A 46 -1.65 -9.76 0.57
N THR A 47 -0.77 -8.97 1.16
CA THR A 47 -0.52 -8.98 2.61
C THR A 47 -1.77 -8.60 3.38
N MET A 48 -2.54 -7.61 2.93
CA MET A 48 -3.81 -7.20 3.54
C MET A 48 -4.88 -8.29 3.45
N MET A 49 -5.00 -8.97 2.31
CA MET A 49 -5.93 -10.08 2.13
C MET A 49 -5.61 -11.24 3.08
N TYR A 50 -4.36 -11.74 3.06
CA TYR A 50 -3.95 -12.84 3.93
C TYR A 50 -4.03 -12.47 5.41
N SER A 51 -3.63 -11.24 5.77
CA SER A 51 -3.75 -10.76 7.14
C SER A 51 -5.21 -10.77 7.61
N THR A 52 -6.14 -10.31 6.78
CA THR A 52 -7.57 -10.34 7.10
C THR A 52 -8.10 -11.76 7.24
N ILE A 53 -7.72 -12.69 6.36
CA ILE A 53 -8.09 -14.11 6.47
C ILE A 53 -7.59 -14.70 7.80
N LEU A 54 -6.30 -14.52 8.11
CA LEU A 54 -5.70 -15.04 9.34
C LEU A 54 -6.32 -14.42 10.58
N ARG A 55 -6.65 -13.12 10.56
CA ARG A 55 -7.34 -12.45 11.68
C ARG A 55 -8.75 -13.00 11.89
N ASN A 56 -9.52 -13.23 10.83
CA ASN A 56 -10.84 -13.85 10.92
C ASN A 56 -10.77 -15.29 11.46
N ALA A 57 -9.69 -16.01 11.14
CA ALA A 57 -9.38 -17.32 11.71
C ALA A 57 -8.85 -17.28 13.16
N LYS A 58 -8.83 -16.12 13.82
CA LYS A 58 -8.27 -15.88 15.17
C LYS A 58 -6.74 -16.10 15.27
N ILE A 59 -6.04 -16.17 14.14
CA ILE A 59 -4.57 -16.29 14.06
C ILE A 59 -3.96 -14.89 13.84
N VAL A 60 -4.10 -14.03 14.85
CA VAL A 60 -3.65 -12.62 14.82
C VAL A 60 -2.14 -12.45 14.98
N LYS A 61 -1.44 -13.39 15.62
CA LYS A 61 -0.02 -13.24 15.96
C LYS A 61 0.89 -13.20 14.74
N LEU A 62 0.57 -13.99 13.70
CA LEU A 62 1.37 -14.06 12.48
C LEU A 62 1.43 -12.75 11.68
N PRO A 63 0.29 -12.15 11.28
CA PRO A 63 0.31 -10.86 10.59
C PRO A 63 0.89 -9.74 11.46
N LEU A 64 0.74 -9.81 12.78
CA LEU A 64 1.35 -8.85 13.70
C LEU A 64 2.89 -8.89 13.65
N PHE A 65 3.50 -10.07 13.81
CA PHE A 65 4.96 -10.20 13.76
C PHE A 65 5.53 -9.89 12.37
N ALA A 66 4.82 -10.29 11.30
CA ALA A 66 5.19 -9.95 9.93
C ALA A 66 5.22 -8.43 9.73
N GLY A 67 4.16 -7.72 10.12
CA GLY A 67 4.08 -6.27 10.02
C GLY A 67 5.13 -5.56 10.87
N MET A 68 5.38 -6.02 12.09
CA MET A 68 6.45 -5.46 12.93
C MET A 68 7.83 -5.60 12.27
N ALA A 69 8.16 -6.79 11.75
CA ALA A 69 9.41 -7.01 11.04
C ALA A 69 9.53 -6.13 9.80
N ALA A 70 8.44 -5.96 9.05
CA ALA A 70 8.38 -5.11 7.87
C ALA A 70 8.60 -3.63 8.21
N VAL A 71 8.01 -3.12 9.29
CA VAL A 71 8.20 -1.73 9.75
C VAL A 71 9.65 -1.48 10.17
N VAL A 72 10.27 -2.42 10.90
CA VAL A 72 11.68 -2.28 11.29
C VAL A 72 12.59 -2.31 10.06
N LEU A 73 12.34 -3.22 9.13
CA LEU A 73 13.07 -3.29 7.87
C LEU A 73 12.91 -2.00 7.06
N ASN A 74 11.69 -1.47 7.01
CA ASN A 74 11.38 -0.22 6.32
C ASN A 74 12.12 0.97 6.92
N ALA A 75 12.09 1.13 8.24
CA ALA A 75 12.80 2.21 8.92
C ALA A 75 14.32 2.13 8.66
N THR A 76 14.87 0.91 8.72
CA THR A 76 16.30 0.67 8.47
C THR A 76 16.69 1.00 7.04
N LEU A 77 15.93 0.50 6.06
CA LEU A 77 16.18 0.77 4.64
C LEU A 77 15.97 2.25 4.29
N ASN A 78 14.97 2.90 4.87
CA ASN A 78 14.75 4.33 4.72
C ASN A 78 15.99 5.10 5.16
N PHE A 79 16.50 4.82 6.36
CA PHE A 79 17.70 5.48 6.87
C PHE A 79 18.90 5.27 5.93
N LEU A 80 19.14 4.04 5.47
CA LEU A 80 20.26 3.72 4.58
C LEU A 80 20.15 4.41 3.21
N LEU A 81 18.98 4.38 2.57
CA LEU A 81 18.76 4.86 1.19
C LEU A 81 18.57 6.39 1.11
N ILE A 82 18.02 7.01 2.15
CA ILE A 82 17.88 8.46 2.23
C ILE A 82 19.26 9.09 2.44
N PHE A 83 20.02 8.60 3.42
CA PHE A 83 21.33 9.17 3.76
C PHE A 83 22.49 8.62 2.93
N GLY A 84 22.29 7.56 2.13
CA GLY A 84 23.32 6.96 1.27
C GLY A 84 24.51 6.43 2.07
N ILE A 85 24.23 5.80 3.21
CA ILE A 85 25.25 5.20 4.08
C ILE A 85 25.62 3.82 3.50
N PHE A 86 26.81 3.28 3.78
CA PHE A 86 27.32 2.01 3.22
C PHE A 86 27.68 2.03 1.72
N GLY A 87 27.98 3.20 1.14
CA GLY A 87 28.36 3.30 -0.28
C GLY A 87 27.17 3.24 -1.25
N LEU A 88 25.95 3.30 -0.71
CA LEU A 88 24.72 3.39 -1.50
C LEU A 88 24.54 4.82 -2.06
N PRO A 89 23.95 4.96 -3.25
CA PRO A 89 23.64 6.27 -3.81
C PRO A 89 22.63 7.01 -2.92
N LYS A 90 22.88 8.30 -2.64
CA LYS A 90 21.94 9.17 -1.93
C LYS A 90 20.71 9.44 -2.80
N MET A 91 19.66 8.64 -2.63
CA MET A 91 18.43 8.73 -3.42
C MET A 91 17.40 9.69 -2.80
N GLY A 92 17.61 10.13 -1.56
CA GLY A 92 16.71 11.03 -0.84
C GLY A 92 15.28 10.48 -0.79
N VAL A 93 14.30 11.29 -1.17
CA VAL A 93 12.87 10.92 -1.18
C VAL A 93 12.59 9.70 -2.08
N ALA A 94 13.31 9.52 -3.19
CA ALA A 94 13.12 8.34 -4.04
C ALA A 94 13.56 7.05 -3.35
N GLY A 95 14.57 7.12 -2.48
CA GLY A 95 15.02 6.02 -1.64
C GLY A 95 13.95 5.55 -0.66
N ALA A 96 13.12 6.46 -0.16
CA ALA A 96 12.02 6.11 0.74
C ALA A 96 10.92 5.28 0.06
N GLY A 97 10.62 5.59 -1.19
CA GLY A 97 9.68 4.82 -2.00
C GLY A 97 10.19 3.39 -2.22
N LEU A 98 11.48 3.24 -2.55
CA LEU A 98 12.11 1.95 -2.73
C LEU A 98 12.16 1.13 -1.43
N ALA A 99 12.52 1.76 -0.30
CA ALA A 99 12.52 1.13 1.02
C ALA A 99 11.14 0.55 1.36
N THR A 100 10.08 1.31 1.07
CA THR A 100 8.68 0.91 1.29
C THR A 100 8.31 -0.30 0.46
N THR A 101 8.60 -0.25 -0.83
CA THR A 101 8.32 -1.37 -1.74
C THR A 101 9.06 -2.64 -1.32
N ILE A 102 10.35 -2.56 -1.02
CA ILE A 102 11.15 -3.72 -0.58
C ILE A 102 10.57 -4.32 0.71
N SER A 103 10.16 -3.46 1.65
CA SER A 103 9.62 -3.91 2.93
C SER A 103 8.27 -4.60 2.76
N GLN A 104 7.41 -4.08 1.87
CA GLN A 104 6.14 -4.73 1.54
C GLN A 104 6.35 -6.08 0.85
N PHE A 105 7.35 -6.21 -0.02
CA PHE A 105 7.72 -7.49 -0.62
C PHE A 105 8.22 -8.48 0.44
N ALA A 106 9.08 -8.03 1.36
CA ALA A 106 9.58 -8.86 2.44
C ALA A 106 8.45 -9.33 3.38
N GLU A 107 7.52 -8.44 3.71
CA GLU A 107 6.34 -8.75 4.52
C GLU A 107 5.46 -9.80 3.83
N ALA A 108 5.10 -9.56 2.57
CA ALA A 108 4.29 -10.47 1.77
C ALA A 108 4.95 -11.84 1.66
N PHE A 109 6.26 -11.87 1.38
CA PHE A 109 7.02 -13.10 1.24
C PHE A 109 7.09 -13.89 2.55
N PHE A 110 7.38 -13.23 3.67
CA PHE A 110 7.40 -13.87 4.99
C PHE A 110 6.03 -14.46 5.34
N LEU A 111 4.97 -13.70 5.14
CA LEU A 111 3.61 -14.10 5.48
C LEU A 111 3.15 -15.27 4.59
N LEU A 112 3.40 -15.22 3.28
CA LEU A 112 3.15 -16.32 2.35
C LEU A 112 3.94 -17.57 2.74
N MET A 113 5.25 -17.45 2.98
CA MET A 113 6.09 -18.60 3.34
C MET A 113 5.56 -19.31 4.59
N VAL A 114 5.16 -18.57 5.62
CA VAL A 114 4.64 -19.16 6.87
C VAL A 114 3.26 -19.79 6.66
N VAL A 115 2.37 -19.15 5.91
CA VAL A 115 1.04 -19.69 5.59
C VAL A 115 1.14 -21.02 4.84
N TYR A 116 1.97 -21.07 3.79
CA TYR A 116 2.16 -22.28 2.98
C TYR A 116 2.92 -23.38 3.72
N ARG A 117 3.93 -23.05 4.54
CA ARG A 117 4.67 -24.06 5.32
C ARG A 117 3.87 -24.64 6.48
N LYS A 118 3.00 -23.87 7.11
CA LYS A 118 2.19 -24.32 8.26
C LYS A 118 0.80 -24.83 7.86
N HIS A 119 0.52 -24.92 6.54
CA HIS A 119 -0.80 -25.31 6.01
C HIS A 119 -1.97 -24.59 6.71
N LEU A 120 -1.81 -23.28 6.93
CA LEU A 120 -2.81 -22.48 7.66
C LEU A 120 -3.98 -22.12 6.74
N ILE A 121 -5.06 -21.65 7.37
CA ILE A 121 -6.26 -21.15 6.69
C ILE A 121 -5.83 -20.05 5.71
N GLY A 122 -6.01 -20.29 4.41
CA GLY A 122 -5.48 -19.44 3.34
C GLY A 122 -4.51 -20.13 2.37
N ALA A 123 -4.01 -21.34 2.68
CA ALA A 123 -3.24 -22.17 1.75
C ALA A 123 -4.13 -22.81 0.68
N TYR A 124 -4.97 -22.00 0.03
CA TYR A 124 -5.83 -22.45 -1.06
C TYR A 124 -4.97 -22.84 -2.26
N SER A 125 -5.31 -23.96 -2.88
CA SER A 125 -4.74 -24.33 -4.17
C SER A 125 -5.16 -23.31 -5.23
N LEU A 126 -4.31 -23.02 -6.23
CA LEU A 126 -4.66 -22.13 -7.36
C LEU A 126 -5.98 -22.55 -8.03
N ARG A 127 -6.33 -23.84 -7.97
CA ARG A 127 -7.62 -24.36 -8.42
C ARG A 127 -8.80 -23.85 -7.61
N GLU A 128 -8.70 -23.80 -6.28
CA GLU A 128 -9.79 -23.34 -5.41
C GLU A 128 -10.02 -21.83 -5.53
N LEU A 129 -8.95 -21.05 -5.71
CA LEU A 129 -9.04 -19.62 -6.04
C LEU A 129 -9.77 -19.37 -7.37
N LEU A 130 -9.62 -20.27 -8.35
CA LEU A 130 -10.30 -20.17 -9.65
C LEU A 130 -11.74 -20.72 -9.63
N THR A 131 -12.11 -21.58 -8.66
CA THR A 131 -13.48 -22.12 -8.55
C THR A 131 -14.51 -21.07 -8.09
N PHE A 132 -14.07 -20.00 -7.42
CA PHE A 132 -14.91 -18.84 -7.04
C PHE A 132 -15.44 -18.02 -8.23
N THR A 133 -15.13 -18.40 -9.47
CA THR A 133 -15.67 -17.77 -10.68
C THR A 133 -17.09 -18.22 -11.04
N LYS A 134 -17.68 -19.18 -10.33
CA LYS A 134 -19.11 -19.50 -10.50
C LYS A 134 -19.97 -18.43 -9.81
N PHE A 135 -20.80 -17.75 -10.60
CA PHE A 135 -21.74 -16.70 -10.18
C PHE A 135 -22.91 -17.29 -9.37
N ASP A 136 -22.66 -17.60 -8.09
CA ASP A 136 -23.68 -18.12 -7.16
C ASP A 136 -24.13 -17.06 -6.12
N ALA A 137 -25.06 -17.44 -5.24
CA ALA A 137 -25.61 -16.60 -4.16
C ALA A 137 -24.52 -15.96 -3.26
N ASP A 138 -23.38 -16.62 -3.12
CA ASP A 138 -22.22 -16.11 -2.37
C ASP A 138 -21.65 -14.83 -2.98
N LEU A 139 -21.66 -14.69 -4.31
CA LEU A 139 -21.18 -13.49 -4.98
C LEU A 139 -22.10 -12.29 -4.68
N ARG A 140 -23.41 -12.53 -4.62
CA ARG A 140 -24.40 -11.50 -4.27
C ARG A 140 -24.25 -11.03 -2.83
N LEU A 141 -23.98 -11.95 -1.91
CA LEU A 141 -23.67 -11.62 -0.52
C LEU A 141 -22.36 -10.84 -0.42
N LEU A 142 -21.33 -11.24 -1.16
CA LEU A 142 -20.03 -10.56 -1.20
C LEU A 142 -20.18 -9.12 -1.70
N TRP A 143 -20.95 -8.90 -2.76
CA TRP A 143 -21.28 -7.56 -3.24
C TRP A 143 -22.09 -6.76 -2.22
N ALA A 144 -23.13 -7.34 -1.60
CA ALA A 144 -23.94 -6.63 -0.60
C ALA A 144 -23.14 -6.21 0.64
N LEU A 145 -22.11 -6.98 1.03
CA LEU A 145 -21.23 -6.65 2.15
C LEU A 145 -20.12 -5.67 1.76
N THR A 146 -19.50 -5.85 0.58
CA THR A 146 -18.36 -5.03 0.16
C THR A 146 -18.78 -3.66 -0.35
N LEU A 147 -19.95 -3.51 -0.98
CA LEU A 147 -20.42 -2.24 -1.51
C LEU A 147 -20.54 -1.13 -0.44
N PRO A 148 -21.19 -1.33 0.72
CA PRO A 148 -21.25 -0.30 1.75
C PRO A 148 -19.87 0.01 2.36
N LEU A 149 -19.01 -1.01 2.51
CA LEU A 149 -17.61 -0.83 2.92
C LEU A 149 -16.82 0.03 1.93
N LEU A 150 -17.06 -0.13 0.62
CA LEU A 150 -16.43 0.71 -0.40
C LEU A 150 -16.91 2.17 -0.32
N VAL A 151 -18.21 2.38 -0.09
CA VAL A 151 -18.76 3.74 0.09
C VAL A 151 -18.15 4.40 1.31
N GLU A 152 -18.04 3.68 2.42
CA GLU A 152 -17.39 4.15 3.65
C GLU A 152 -15.93 4.55 3.41
N MET A 153 -15.13 3.69 2.77
CA MET A 153 -13.74 4.00 2.46
C MET A 153 -13.59 5.21 1.53
N LEU A 154 -14.45 5.36 0.53
CA LEU A 154 -14.42 6.53 -0.36
C LEU A 154 -14.76 7.82 0.39
N SER A 155 -15.81 7.79 1.23
CA SER A 155 -16.18 8.93 2.07
C SER A 155 -15.04 9.31 3.02
N PHE A 156 -14.37 8.32 3.63
CA PHE A 156 -13.22 8.55 4.50
C PHE A 156 -12.05 9.20 3.76
N ILE A 157 -11.66 8.68 2.59
CA ILE A 157 -10.55 9.23 1.79
C ILE A 157 -10.84 10.68 1.36
N LEU A 158 -12.09 10.98 0.98
CA LEU A 158 -12.49 12.33 0.60
C LEU A 158 -12.38 13.29 1.77
N ALA A 159 -12.84 12.90 2.96
CA ALA A 159 -12.75 13.72 4.16
C ALA A 159 -11.28 14.03 4.51
N ASP A 160 -10.42 13.02 4.55
CA ASP A 160 -8.99 13.19 4.85
C ASP A 160 -8.28 14.09 3.82
N THR A 161 -8.66 14.00 2.54
CA THR A 161 -8.10 14.86 1.49
C THR A 161 -8.48 16.33 1.70
N VAL A 162 -9.73 16.60 2.09
CA VAL A 162 -10.21 17.96 2.37
C VAL A 162 -9.50 18.54 3.60
N ASP A 163 -9.37 17.77 4.67
CA ASP A 163 -8.66 18.19 5.88
C ASP A 163 -7.18 18.51 5.57
N ASN A 164 -6.50 17.64 4.83
CA ASN A 164 -5.13 17.88 4.39
C ASN A 164 -4.99 19.13 3.52
N ALA A 165 -5.95 19.39 2.63
CA ALA A 165 -5.96 20.61 1.82
C ALA A 165 -6.12 21.87 2.69
N ILE A 166 -7.06 21.86 3.64
CA ILE A 166 -7.26 22.97 4.60
C ILE A 166 -5.99 23.24 5.39
N TYR A 167 -5.35 22.20 5.95
CA TYR A 167 -4.08 22.35 6.66
C TYR A 167 -2.95 22.86 5.77
N GLY A 168 -2.91 22.44 4.49
CA GLY A 168 -1.97 22.94 3.51
C GLY A 168 -2.06 24.46 3.29
N PHE A 169 -3.29 24.98 3.14
CA PHE A 169 -3.53 26.42 2.99
C PHE A 169 -3.21 27.20 4.28
N MET A 170 -3.56 26.67 5.46
CA MET A 170 -3.19 27.28 6.75
C MET A 170 -1.67 27.36 6.94
N GLY A 171 -0.94 26.32 6.51
CA GLY A 171 0.53 26.27 6.59
C GLY A 171 1.23 27.27 5.68
N GLN A 172 0.67 27.59 4.50
CA GLN A 172 1.21 28.61 3.60
C GLN A 172 1.09 30.03 4.16
N HIS A 173 -0.03 30.36 4.82
CA HIS A 173 -0.21 31.68 5.44
C HIS A 173 0.76 31.94 6.60
N ARG A 174 1.23 30.91 7.30
CA ARG A 174 2.15 31.03 8.43
C ARG A 174 3.63 31.23 8.04
N ARG A 175 4.00 31.06 6.75
CA ARG A 175 5.36 31.28 6.25
C ARG A 175 5.61 32.69 5.70
N LEU A 176 4.57 33.53 5.63
CA LEU A 176 4.63 34.90 5.10
C LEU A 176 4.58 35.97 6.20
N GLN A 177 4.63 35.57 7.47
CA GLN A 177 4.82 36.43 8.65
C GLN A 177 6.13 36.06 9.34
#